data_AF-W4QIN2-F1
#
_entry.id   AF-W4QIN2-F1
#
_cell.length_a   1.000
_cell.length_b   1.000
_cell.length_c   1.000
_cell.angle_alpha   90.00
_cell.angle_beta   90.00
_cell.angle_gamma   90.00
#
_symmetry.space_group_name_H-M   'P 1'
#
loop_
_entity.id
_entity.type
_entity.pdbx_description
1 polymer ?
#
loop_
_entity_poly.entity_id
_entity_poly.type
_entity_poly.pdbx_seq_one_letter_code
_entity_poly.pdbx_strand_id
1 'polypeptide(L)'
;MEVRALLMSITLVLILLFLKWKSNKVEEWSLFYRERLTIVVSSITLGFFAWLLPTIIVIGGSIELGWATIEMEVSIIEVLFQALLILPLMLLSYILPEEWAFRGYIYRTLVKRRSMWVSIFIQALLFAVWGLLANGQLDGFIEFLGFGLFLGLLCHMTNTIWLGVGLRLAAATVPLLLHTINYEVIYMQGLLNFLLGIVTIVVAYLIIINVKRQQPNEVLNNLKKEHPNIGSENSKNLAQRGIIYDVGSSYALGQYSKEIWKSEAVRDDLQIIRESLHCNAITIMGDNLDRLEEATHYALEHDLFVWLHPTSFGSNPQEMLLQLKNGAILAEKIRKKHPDKIGLKVGLELSVFTSGSIPGKDFGQRAQNLKWFGLLLPLFNSRLNALLKQAVAVARDHYRGGIIYGAGSWEEVNWDLFDFIGVNYYLDSSTGTNYVEGLRRYQQFNKPIIITEFGCCAYKGAELRGGEGGWIQDWSNLSERKLDGEYMRDEQVQANYIGQLIEVFETENVYGAFINQFIEEDHPYSDEALYDLDMASLGIVKACPQTTKERGWIAKKAFYEIANRYSQYKSSQ
;
A
#
# COMPACT_ATOMS: atom_id res chain seq x y z
N MET A 1 18.05 -25.31 -29.78
CA MET A 1 17.47 -24.24 -28.93
C MET A 1 18.40 -23.88 -27.78
N GLU A 2 18.96 -24.88 -27.07
CA GLU A 2 19.79 -24.70 -25.86
C GLU A 2 21.07 -23.85 -26.04
N VAL A 3 21.81 -23.99 -27.14
CA VAL A 3 23.07 -23.23 -27.35
C VAL A 3 22.82 -21.73 -27.53
N ARG A 4 21.73 -21.34 -28.22
CA ARG A 4 21.39 -19.93 -28.45
C ARG A 4 20.93 -19.24 -27.18
N ALA A 5 20.08 -19.91 -26.39
CA ALA A 5 19.65 -19.43 -25.08
C ALA A 5 20.85 -19.27 -24.13
N LEU A 6 21.76 -20.26 -24.10
CA LEU A 6 22.99 -20.21 -23.30
C LEU A 6 23.88 -19.01 -23.67
N LEU A 7 24.14 -18.80 -24.96
CA LEU A 7 24.95 -17.68 -25.47
C LEU A 7 24.31 -16.33 -25.14
N MET A 8 22.98 -16.24 -25.22
CA MET A 8 22.25 -15.02 -24.86
C MET A 8 22.31 -14.74 -23.37
N SER A 9 22.16 -15.74 -22.50
CA SER A 9 22.31 -15.57 -21.06
C SER A 9 23.72 -15.14 -20.66
N ILE A 10 24.75 -15.73 -21.29
CA ILE A 10 26.15 -15.27 -21.12
C ILE A 10 26.28 -13.80 -21.53
N THR A 11 25.65 -13.41 -22.65
CA THR A 11 25.65 -12.01 -23.11
C THR A 11 25.01 -11.08 -22.08
N LEU A 12 23.87 -11.49 -21.49
CA LEU A 12 23.18 -10.71 -20.48
C LEU A 12 24.04 -10.53 -19.21
N VAL A 13 24.71 -11.59 -18.75
CA VAL A 13 25.65 -11.54 -17.63
C VAL A 13 26.82 -10.61 -17.95
N LEU A 14 27.39 -10.68 -19.15
CA LEU A 14 28.47 -9.78 -19.59
C LEU A 14 28.02 -8.31 -19.64
N ILE A 15 26.80 -8.04 -20.11
CA ILE A 15 26.19 -6.70 -20.08
C ILE A 15 26.06 -6.20 -18.64
N LEU A 16 25.57 -7.04 -17.71
CA LEU A 16 25.44 -6.67 -16.30
C LEU A 16 26.80 -6.39 -15.65
N LEU A 17 27.82 -7.22 -15.93
CA LEU A 17 29.18 -7.01 -15.45
C LEU A 17 29.78 -5.70 -16.01
N PHE A 18 29.55 -5.40 -17.29
CA PHE A 18 29.99 -4.15 -17.91
C PHE A 18 29.29 -2.93 -17.32
N LEU A 19 27.96 -2.99 -17.10
CA LEU A 19 27.20 -1.92 -16.45
C LEU A 19 27.65 -1.70 -15.00
N LYS A 20 27.96 -2.77 -14.28
CA LYS A 20 28.56 -2.72 -12.93
C LYS A 20 29.93 -2.05 -12.95
N TRP A 21 30.79 -2.42 -13.89
CA TRP A 21 32.11 -1.81 -14.05
C TRP A 21 32.01 -0.31 -14.37
N LYS A 22 31.07 0.08 -15.24
CA LYS A 22 30.88 1.48 -15.66
C LYS A 22 30.22 2.36 -14.59
N SER A 23 29.31 1.83 -13.77
CA SER A 23 28.53 2.69 -12.84
C SER A 23 29.35 3.20 -11.65
N ASN A 24 30.48 2.56 -11.32
CA ASN A 24 31.36 2.88 -10.18
C ASN A 24 30.65 3.07 -8.82
N LYS A 25 29.36 2.70 -8.73
CA LYS A 25 28.50 2.76 -7.56
C LYS A 25 28.30 1.34 -7.03
N VAL A 26 29.24 0.91 -6.19
CA VAL A 26 29.25 -0.42 -5.55
C VAL A 26 27.97 -0.68 -4.73
N GLU A 27 27.39 0.37 -4.14
CA GLU A 27 26.19 0.26 -3.29
C GLU A 27 24.94 -0.20 -4.04
N GLU A 28 24.73 0.20 -5.30
CA GLU A 28 23.53 -0.16 -6.05
C GLU A 28 23.44 -1.66 -6.37
N TRP A 29 24.59 -2.34 -6.40
CA TRP A 29 24.69 -3.79 -6.60
C TRP A 29 24.76 -4.58 -5.28
N SER A 30 24.93 -3.91 -4.13
CA SER A 30 25.03 -4.56 -2.82
C SER A 30 23.69 -5.13 -2.31
N LEU A 31 22.56 -4.65 -2.87
CA LEU A 31 21.22 -5.19 -2.64
C LEU A 31 21.07 -6.66 -3.08
N PHE A 32 21.90 -7.14 -4.00
CA PHE A 32 21.86 -8.54 -4.47
C PHE A 32 22.46 -9.54 -3.47
N TYR A 33 23.29 -9.07 -2.52
CA TYR A 33 24.16 -9.93 -1.71
C TYR A 33 23.88 -9.88 -0.20
N ARG A 34 22.93 -9.05 0.25
CA ARG A 34 22.65 -8.86 1.69
C ARG A 34 21.52 -9.73 2.25
N GLU A 35 20.80 -10.45 1.39
CA GLU A 35 19.70 -11.31 1.87
C GLU A 35 20.24 -12.58 2.53
N ARG A 36 19.70 -12.95 3.69
CA ARG A 36 20.06 -14.20 4.36
C ARG A 36 19.68 -15.37 3.47
N LEU A 37 20.56 -16.37 3.37
CA LEU A 37 20.33 -17.58 2.58
C LEU A 37 18.99 -18.26 2.91
N THR A 38 18.55 -18.21 4.17
CA THR A 38 17.25 -18.76 4.60
C THR A 38 16.05 -18.07 3.95
N ILE A 39 16.13 -16.74 3.75
CA ILE A 39 15.07 -15.95 3.11
C ILE A 39 15.05 -16.20 1.59
N VAL A 40 16.24 -16.34 1.00
CA VAL A 40 16.39 -16.69 -0.41
C VAL A 40 15.77 -18.05 -0.68
N VAL A 41 16.13 -19.07 0.11
CA VAL A 41 15.61 -20.42 -0.03
C VAL A 41 14.09 -20.45 0.20
N SER A 42 13.58 -19.79 1.25
CA SER A 42 12.14 -19.78 1.52
C SER A 42 11.33 -19.06 0.43
N SER A 43 11.89 -18.02 -0.17
CA SER A 43 11.24 -17.28 -1.26
C SER A 43 11.21 -18.11 -2.55
N ILE A 44 12.31 -18.80 -2.88
CA ILE A 44 12.36 -19.72 -4.03
C ILE A 44 11.36 -20.86 -3.84
N THR A 45 11.33 -21.50 -2.66
CA THR A 45 10.41 -22.61 -2.40
C THR A 45 8.95 -22.16 -2.45
N LEU A 46 8.61 -21.02 -1.83
CA LEU A 46 7.26 -20.46 -1.89
C LEU A 46 6.83 -20.18 -3.33
N GLY A 47 7.69 -19.52 -4.13
CA GLY A 47 7.39 -19.22 -5.54
C GLY A 47 7.21 -20.49 -6.37
N PHE A 48 8.07 -21.49 -6.16
CA PHE A 48 8.01 -22.77 -6.86
C PHE A 48 6.70 -23.52 -6.58
N PHE A 49 6.33 -23.67 -5.30
CA PHE A 49 5.10 -24.38 -4.93
C PHE A 49 3.82 -23.59 -5.23
N ALA A 50 3.86 -22.25 -5.18
CA ALA A 50 2.72 -21.41 -5.54
C ALA A 50 2.27 -21.63 -7.00
N TRP A 51 3.21 -21.95 -7.90
CA TRP A 51 2.91 -22.29 -9.29
C TRP A 51 2.69 -23.80 -9.51
N LEU A 52 3.48 -24.64 -8.84
CA LEU A 52 3.41 -26.10 -9.01
C LEU A 52 2.07 -26.67 -8.54
N LEU A 53 1.56 -26.26 -7.37
CA LEU A 53 0.35 -26.86 -6.79
C LEU A 53 -0.90 -26.65 -7.66
N PRO A 54 -1.23 -25.43 -8.15
CA PRO A 54 -2.38 -25.26 -9.04
C PRO A 54 -2.17 -25.99 -10.37
N THR A 55 -0.93 -26.05 -10.87
CA THR A 55 -0.60 -26.78 -12.10
C THR A 55 -0.87 -28.27 -11.98
N ILE A 56 -0.48 -28.91 -10.87
CA ILE A 56 -0.78 -30.32 -10.61
C ILE A 56 -2.29 -30.58 -10.59
N ILE A 57 -3.07 -29.67 -10.00
CA ILE A 57 -4.54 -29.78 -9.96
C ILE A 57 -5.12 -29.70 -11.38
N VAL A 58 -4.66 -28.77 -12.21
CA VAL A 58 -5.13 -28.62 -13.60
C VAL A 58 -4.75 -29.85 -14.44
N ILE A 59 -3.52 -30.35 -14.32
CA ILE A 59 -3.06 -31.55 -15.04
C ILE A 59 -3.82 -32.78 -14.60
N GLY A 60 -3.94 -33.03 -13.28
CA GLY A 60 -4.70 -34.15 -12.74
C GLY A 60 -6.16 -34.12 -13.19
N GLY A 61 -6.79 -32.94 -13.09
CA GLY A 61 -8.17 -32.75 -13.58
C GLY A 61 -8.31 -33.00 -15.09
N SER A 62 -7.31 -32.61 -15.89
CA SER A 62 -7.35 -32.87 -17.34
C SER A 62 -7.33 -34.36 -17.69
N ILE A 63 -6.64 -35.18 -16.89
CA ILE A 63 -6.56 -36.63 -17.08
C ILE A 63 -7.88 -37.29 -16.66
N GLU A 64 -8.39 -36.92 -15.48
CA GLU A 64 -9.66 -37.44 -14.96
C GLU A 64 -10.86 -37.10 -15.87
N LEU A 65 -10.82 -35.94 -16.52
CA LEU A 65 -11.85 -35.51 -17.47
C LEU A 65 -11.65 -36.07 -18.89
N GLY A 66 -10.59 -36.86 -19.12
CA GLY A 66 -10.26 -37.44 -20.42
C GLY A 66 -9.80 -36.42 -21.47
N TRP A 67 -9.33 -35.25 -21.05
CA TRP A 67 -8.78 -34.22 -21.94
C TRP A 67 -7.31 -34.49 -22.30
N ALA A 68 -6.59 -35.22 -21.45
CA ALA A 68 -5.20 -35.58 -21.65
C ALA A 68 -4.92 -37.02 -21.21
N THR A 69 -3.87 -37.60 -21.76
CA THR A 69 -3.37 -38.94 -21.42
C THR A 69 -1.92 -38.87 -20.97
N ILE A 70 -1.53 -39.83 -20.14
CA ILE A 70 -0.13 -40.04 -19.72
C ILE A 70 0.26 -41.46 -20.09
N GLU A 71 1.35 -41.59 -20.83
CA GLU A 71 1.99 -42.87 -21.14
C GLU A 71 3.41 -42.88 -20.57
N MET A 72 3.56 -43.41 -19.34
CA MET A 72 4.88 -43.49 -18.70
C MET A 72 5.72 -44.59 -19.35
N GLU A 73 6.59 -44.19 -20.28
CA GLU A 73 7.63 -45.06 -20.84
C GLU A 73 8.87 -45.16 -19.94
N VAL A 74 9.04 -44.18 -19.03
CA VAL A 74 10.17 -44.07 -18.11
C VAL A 74 9.73 -44.29 -16.66
N SER A 75 10.67 -44.74 -15.82
CA SER A 75 10.42 -44.90 -14.40
C SER A 75 10.36 -43.55 -13.67
N ILE A 76 9.65 -43.51 -12.54
CA ILE A 76 9.60 -42.32 -11.66
C ILE A 76 11.01 -41.89 -11.22
N ILE A 77 11.92 -42.85 -11.00
CA ILE A 77 13.31 -42.57 -10.61
C ILE A 77 14.06 -41.81 -11.71
N GLU A 78 13.83 -42.17 -12.97
CA GLU A 78 14.43 -41.46 -14.12
C GLU A 78 13.89 -40.04 -14.25
N VAL A 79 12.58 -39.84 -14.04
CA VAL A 79 11.97 -38.50 -14.02
C VAL A 79 12.58 -37.64 -12.90
N LEU A 80 12.78 -38.20 -11.71
CA LEU A 80 13.43 -37.50 -10.59
C LEU A 80 14.89 -37.17 -10.90
N PHE A 81 15.62 -38.08 -11.54
CA PHE A 81 17.01 -37.85 -11.94
C PHE A 81 17.11 -36.75 -13.02
N GLN A 82 16.21 -36.74 -13.99
CA GLN A 82 16.12 -35.67 -14.98
C GLN A 82 15.78 -34.33 -14.33
N ALA A 83 14.84 -34.29 -13.38
CA ALA A 83 14.53 -33.08 -12.63
C ALA A 83 15.76 -32.54 -11.88
N LEU A 84 16.55 -33.42 -11.26
CA LEU A 84 17.79 -33.06 -10.56
C LEU A 84 18.83 -32.41 -11.48
N LEU A 85 18.88 -32.80 -12.76
CA LEU A 85 19.80 -32.24 -13.75
C LEU A 85 19.26 -30.94 -14.37
N ILE A 86 17.97 -30.91 -14.70
CA ILE A 86 17.32 -29.77 -15.38
C ILE A 86 17.20 -28.56 -14.46
N LEU A 87 16.88 -28.76 -13.17
CA LEU A 87 16.65 -27.66 -12.23
C LEU A 87 17.87 -26.72 -12.10
N PRO A 88 19.10 -27.19 -11.80
CA PRO A 88 20.27 -26.32 -11.73
C PRO A 88 20.61 -25.67 -13.07
N LEU A 89 20.44 -26.42 -14.16
CA LEU A 89 20.71 -25.93 -15.52
C LEU A 89 19.78 -24.75 -15.85
N MET A 90 18.47 -24.93 -15.70
CA MET A 90 17.48 -23.87 -15.95
C MET A 90 17.68 -22.67 -15.02
N LEU A 91 17.98 -22.92 -13.75
CA LEU A 91 18.20 -21.87 -12.77
C LEU A 91 19.40 -20.99 -13.15
N LEU A 92 20.58 -21.59 -13.34
CA LEU A 92 21.84 -20.86 -13.51
C LEU A 92 21.98 -20.28 -14.92
N SER A 93 21.53 -21.01 -15.94
CA SER A 93 21.77 -20.64 -17.33
C SER A 93 20.67 -19.80 -17.96
N TYR A 94 19.46 -19.79 -17.40
CA TYR A 94 18.31 -19.14 -18.03
C TYR A 94 17.62 -18.16 -17.09
N ILE A 95 17.17 -18.64 -15.92
CA ILE A 95 16.27 -17.87 -15.06
C ILE A 95 17.01 -16.77 -14.29
N LEU A 96 18.13 -17.10 -13.62
CA LEU A 96 18.84 -16.13 -12.78
C LEU A 96 19.39 -14.93 -13.56
N PRO A 97 20.07 -15.11 -14.71
CA PRO A 97 20.54 -13.97 -15.50
C PRO A 97 19.41 -13.00 -15.84
N GLU A 98 18.28 -13.53 -16.32
CA GLU A 98 17.15 -12.71 -16.74
C GLU A 98 16.48 -11.99 -15.57
N GLU A 99 16.25 -12.69 -14.46
CA GLU A 99 15.67 -12.07 -13.26
C GLU A 99 16.59 -10.97 -12.70
N TRP A 100 17.91 -11.19 -12.72
CA TRP A 100 18.89 -10.17 -12.34
C TRP A 100 18.88 -8.97 -13.27
N ALA A 101 18.81 -9.17 -14.59
CA ALA A 101 18.83 -8.05 -15.52
C ALA A 101 17.54 -7.24 -15.48
N PHE A 102 16.40 -7.89 -15.65
CA PHE A 102 15.14 -7.19 -15.84
C PHE A 102 14.54 -6.69 -14.53
N ARG A 103 14.45 -7.55 -13.50
CA ARG A 103 13.89 -7.15 -12.20
C ARG A 103 14.94 -6.64 -11.24
N GLY A 104 16.11 -7.29 -11.19
CA GLY A 104 17.19 -6.92 -10.30
C GLY A 104 17.82 -5.56 -10.63
N TYR A 105 18.04 -5.27 -11.92
CA TYR A 105 18.75 -4.06 -12.35
C TYR A 105 17.83 -3.04 -13.04
N ILE A 106 17.22 -3.39 -14.18
CA ILE A 106 16.45 -2.46 -15.02
C ILE A 106 15.27 -1.88 -14.23
N TYR A 107 14.42 -2.74 -13.69
CA TYR A 107 13.24 -2.33 -12.91
C TYR A 107 13.62 -1.48 -11.69
N ARG A 108 14.56 -1.96 -10.86
CA ARG A 108 15.03 -1.23 -9.66
C ARG A 108 15.69 0.11 -9.99
N THR A 109 16.30 0.24 -11.16
CA THR A 109 16.87 1.51 -11.63
C THR A 109 15.77 2.46 -12.11
N LEU A 110 14.80 1.95 -12.86
CA LEU A 110 13.70 2.74 -13.39
C LEU A 110 12.81 3.30 -12.26
N VAL A 111 12.47 2.49 -11.26
CA VAL A 111 11.54 2.87 -10.18
C VAL A 111 12.09 4.00 -9.28
N LYS A 112 13.40 4.27 -9.33
CA LYS A 112 14.02 5.42 -8.64
C LYS A 112 13.63 6.76 -9.27
N ARG A 113 13.24 6.79 -10.54
CA ARG A 113 13.03 8.02 -11.33
C ARG A 113 11.72 8.04 -12.10
N ARG A 114 11.07 6.90 -12.24
CA ARG A 114 9.84 6.70 -12.99
C ARG A 114 8.80 6.07 -12.08
N SER A 115 7.56 6.23 -12.49
CA SER A 115 6.41 5.62 -11.86
C SER A 115 6.54 4.09 -11.82
N MET A 116 5.86 3.46 -10.87
CA MET A 116 5.92 2.00 -10.69
C MET A 116 5.50 1.30 -11.98
N TRP A 117 4.39 1.72 -12.56
CA TRP A 117 3.79 1.10 -13.74
C TRP A 117 4.62 1.30 -14.99
N VAL A 118 5.18 2.50 -15.18
CA VAL A 118 6.11 2.76 -16.28
C VAL A 118 7.33 1.86 -16.16
N SER A 119 7.84 1.66 -14.95
CA SER A 119 9.01 0.80 -14.69
C SER A 119 8.70 -0.67 -14.97
N ILE A 120 7.53 -1.17 -14.52
CA ILE A 120 7.06 -2.54 -14.76
C ILE A 120 6.79 -2.77 -16.25
N PHE A 121 6.22 -1.80 -16.96
CA PHE A 121 5.92 -1.91 -18.38
C PHE A 121 7.19 -1.94 -19.23
N ILE A 122 8.12 -1.01 -19.01
CA ILE A 122 9.38 -0.95 -19.77
C ILE A 122 10.19 -2.24 -19.57
N GLN A 123 10.34 -2.70 -18.32
CA GLN A 123 11.10 -3.93 -18.07
C GLN A 123 10.40 -5.17 -18.67
N ALA A 124 9.06 -5.21 -18.67
CA ALA A 124 8.29 -6.31 -19.26
C ALA A 124 8.40 -6.32 -20.78
N LEU A 125 8.38 -5.14 -21.41
CA LEU A 125 8.58 -5.00 -22.85
C LEU A 125 9.97 -5.48 -23.27
N LEU A 126 11.02 -5.06 -22.55
CA LEU A 126 12.38 -5.50 -22.80
C LEU A 126 12.55 -7.01 -22.59
N PHE A 127 11.90 -7.56 -21.56
CA PHE A 127 11.85 -9.00 -21.33
C PHE A 127 11.13 -9.76 -22.43
N ALA A 128 10.03 -9.23 -22.96
CA ALA A 128 9.31 -9.86 -24.07
C ALA A 128 10.14 -9.90 -25.35
N VAL A 129 10.78 -8.78 -25.70
CA VAL A 129 11.70 -8.72 -26.83
C VAL A 129 12.86 -9.70 -26.64
N TRP A 130 13.41 -9.79 -25.43
CA TRP A 130 14.45 -10.76 -25.11
C TRP A 130 14.00 -12.21 -25.28
N GLY A 131 12.80 -12.55 -24.78
CA GLY A 131 12.21 -13.88 -24.93
C GLY A 131 12.05 -14.30 -26.38
N LEU A 132 11.61 -13.40 -27.27
CA LEU A 132 11.54 -13.67 -28.71
C LEU A 132 12.92 -13.94 -29.31
N LEU A 133 13.91 -13.11 -28.97
CA LEU A 133 15.27 -13.25 -29.48
C LEU A 133 15.95 -14.55 -29.00
N ALA A 134 15.72 -14.93 -27.75
CA ALA A 134 16.25 -16.16 -27.13
C ALA A 134 15.66 -17.42 -27.77
N ASN A 135 14.35 -17.44 -28.02
CA ASN A 135 13.67 -18.57 -28.64
C ASN A 135 13.83 -18.61 -30.17
N GLY A 136 14.21 -17.49 -30.80
CA GLY A 136 14.40 -17.41 -32.24
C GLY A 136 13.12 -17.50 -33.05
N GLN A 137 11.97 -17.27 -32.42
CA GLN A 137 10.64 -17.23 -33.00
C GLN A 137 9.99 -15.88 -32.71
N LEU A 138 9.13 -15.39 -33.61
CA LEU A 138 8.41 -14.13 -33.44
C LEU A 138 7.03 -14.32 -32.76
N ASP A 139 6.58 -15.56 -32.62
CA ASP A 139 5.36 -15.91 -31.90
C ASP A 139 5.60 -15.86 -30.38
N GLY A 140 4.55 -15.58 -29.60
CA GLY A 140 4.63 -15.59 -28.14
C GLY A 140 4.86 -14.22 -27.47
N PHE A 141 4.87 -13.11 -28.23
CA PHE A 141 5.16 -11.78 -27.66
C PHE A 141 4.20 -11.39 -26.54
N ILE A 142 2.89 -11.66 -26.71
CA ILE A 142 1.85 -11.28 -25.75
C ILE A 142 2.03 -12.08 -24.46
N GLU A 143 2.39 -13.36 -24.58
CA GLU A 143 2.64 -14.29 -23.48
C GLU A 143 3.87 -13.85 -22.68
N PHE A 144 4.99 -13.53 -23.35
CA PHE A 144 6.17 -13.01 -22.65
C PHE A 144 5.92 -11.64 -22.02
N LEU A 145 5.16 -10.76 -22.68
CA LEU A 145 4.81 -9.45 -22.14
C LEU A 145 3.93 -9.59 -20.90
N GLY A 146 2.88 -10.42 -20.97
CA GLY A 146 1.98 -10.70 -19.85
C GLY A 146 2.72 -11.31 -18.67
N PHE A 147 3.60 -12.29 -18.93
CA PHE A 147 4.42 -12.91 -17.89
C PHE A 147 5.45 -11.92 -17.31
N GLY A 148 6.06 -11.09 -18.15
CA GLY A 148 6.97 -10.02 -17.72
C GLY A 148 6.29 -8.98 -16.83
N LEU A 149 5.05 -8.57 -17.16
CA LEU A 149 4.24 -7.67 -16.35
C LEU A 149 3.93 -8.30 -14.98
N PHE A 150 3.52 -9.56 -14.98
CA PHE A 150 3.24 -10.32 -13.76
C PHE A 150 4.47 -10.40 -12.84
N LEU A 151 5.63 -10.81 -13.38
CA LEU A 151 6.88 -10.90 -12.61
C LEU A 151 7.35 -9.54 -12.09
N GLY A 152 7.18 -8.48 -12.88
CA GLY A 152 7.47 -7.10 -12.46
C GLY A 152 6.59 -6.66 -11.29
N LEU A 153 5.30 -6.96 -11.34
CA LEU A 153 4.36 -6.68 -10.25
C LEU A 153 4.71 -7.49 -9.00
N LEU A 154 4.97 -8.79 -9.15
CA LEU A 154 5.38 -9.67 -8.05
C LEU A 154 6.66 -9.16 -7.38
N CYS A 155 7.67 -8.79 -8.17
CA CYS A 155 8.92 -8.23 -7.65
C CYS A 155 8.72 -6.90 -6.94
N HIS A 156 7.85 -6.01 -7.45
CA HIS A 156 7.53 -4.75 -6.79
C HIS A 156 6.92 -4.98 -5.41
N MET A 157 5.87 -5.81 -5.35
CA MET A 157 5.09 -6.04 -4.14
C MET A 157 5.89 -6.79 -3.06
N THR A 158 6.79 -7.68 -3.46
CA THR A 158 7.49 -8.56 -2.51
C THR A 158 8.90 -8.09 -2.18
N ASN A 159 9.38 -7.06 -2.89
CA ASN A 159 10.74 -6.54 -2.90
C ASN A 159 11.84 -7.59 -3.18
N THR A 160 11.46 -8.75 -3.71
CA THR A 160 12.39 -9.84 -3.96
C THR A 160 12.23 -10.38 -5.36
N ILE A 161 13.35 -10.74 -5.97
CA ILE A 161 13.38 -11.46 -7.24
C ILE A 161 13.19 -12.97 -7.03
N TRP A 162 13.45 -13.47 -5.81
CA TRP A 162 13.58 -14.91 -5.56
C TRP A 162 12.25 -15.66 -5.65
N LEU A 163 11.13 -14.98 -5.35
CA LEU A 163 9.78 -15.51 -5.62
C LEU A 163 9.53 -15.70 -7.11
N GLY A 164 9.91 -14.71 -7.92
CA GLY A 164 9.86 -14.81 -9.38
C GLY A 164 10.77 -15.93 -9.89
N VAL A 165 11.98 -16.06 -9.36
CA VAL A 165 12.91 -17.15 -9.68
C VAL A 165 12.29 -18.52 -9.42
N GLY A 166 11.71 -18.74 -8.23
CA GLY A 166 11.06 -20.01 -7.88
C GLY A 166 9.88 -20.33 -8.79
N LEU A 167 9.01 -19.35 -9.03
CA LEU A 167 7.84 -19.48 -9.91
C LEU A 167 8.25 -19.83 -11.34
N ARG A 168 9.26 -19.13 -11.88
CA ARG A 168 9.80 -19.39 -13.21
C ARG A 168 10.49 -20.74 -13.31
N LEU A 169 11.13 -21.19 -12.22
CA LEU A 169 11.77 -22.49 -12.17
C LEU A 169 10.73 -23.59 -12.35
N ALA A 170 9.63 -23.53 -11.60
CA ALA A 170 8.51 -24.48 -11.78
C ALA A 170 7.92 -24.40 -13.20
N ALA A 171 7.64 -23.18 -13.68
CA ALA A 171 7.02 -22.95 -14.99
C ALA A 171 7.91 -23.42 -16.16
N ALA A 172 9.23 -23.37 -16.02
CA ALA A 172 10.17 -23.86 -17.03
C ALA A 172 10.41 -25.37 -16.96
N THR A 173 10.44 -25.96 -15.76
CA THR A 173 10.77 -27.39 -15.61
C THR A 173 9.59 -28.33 -15.81
N VAL A 174 8.39 -27.94 -15.38
CA VAL A 174 7.22 -28.84 -15.46
C VAL A 174 6.89 -29.26 -16.89
N PRO A 175 6.84 -28.36 -17.89
CA PRO A 175 6.59 -28.77 -19.28
C PRO A 175 7.63 -29.77 -19.82
N LEU A 176 8.90 -29.64 -19.43
CA LEU A 176 9.96 -30.56 -19.83
C LEU A 176 9.75 -31.95 -19.21
N LEU A 177 9.37 -32.03 -17.93
CA LEU A 177 9.09 -33.30 -17.26
C LEU A 177 7.82 -33.97 -17.79
N LEU A 178 6.80 -33.18 -18.12
CA LEU A 178 5.58 -33.67 -18.77
C LEU A 178 5.86 -34.29 -20.13
N HIS A 179 6.79 -33.71 -20.90
CA HIS A 179 7.23 -34.29 -22.16
C HIS A 179 7.90 -35.65 -21.96
N THR A 180 8.71 -35.83 -20.90
CA THR A 180 9.35 -37.14 -20.61
C THR A 180 8.34 -38.25 -20.32
N ILE A 181 7.19 -37.93 -19.73
CA ILE A 181 6.15 -38.92 -19.40
C ILE A 181 5.06 -39.01 -20.48
N ASN A 182 5.34 -38.51 -21.70
CA ASN A 182 4.41 -38.48 -22.83
C ASN A 182 3.02 -37.96 -22.44
N TYR A 183 2.98 -36.86 -21.68
CA TYR A 183 1.73 -36.15 -21.42
C TYR A 183 1.25 -35.52 -22.72
N GLU A 184 0.15 -36.04 -23.26
CA GLU A 184 -0.46 -35.54 -24.49
C GLU A 184 -1.88 -35.05 -24.25
N VAL A 185 -2.20 -33.90 -24.82
CA VAL A 185 -3.52 -33.29 -24.70
C VAL A 185 -4.34 -33.62 -25.94
N ILE A 186 -5.44 -34.32 -25.72
CA ILE A 186 -6.31 -34.86 -26.77
C ILE A 186 -7.44 -33.86 -27.08
N TYR A 187 -8.02 -33.25 -26.05
CA TYR A 187 -9.13 -32.29 -26.17
C TYR A 187 -8.85 -31.02 -25.39
N MET A 188 -9.53 -29.93 -25.77
CA MET A 188 -9.54 -28.67 -25.00
C MET A 188 -8.16 -28.00 -24.81
N GLN A 189 -7.22 -28.19 -25.75
CA GLN A 189 -5.87 -27.60 -25.72
C GLN A 189 -5.85 -26.10 -25.41
N GLY A 190 -6.74 -25.33 -26.04
CA GLY A 190 -6.85 -23.89 -25.80
C GLY A 190 -7.28 -23.54 -24.37
N LEU A 191 -8.23 -24.28 -23.80
CA LEU A 191 -8.66 -24.10 -22.41
C LEU A 191 -7.57 -24.51 -21.44
N LEU A 192 -6.87 -25.62 -21.70
CA LEU A 192 -5.78 -26.08 -20.84
C LEU A 192 -4.61 -25.08 -20.84
N ASN A 193 -4.25 -24.53 -22.00
CA ASN A 193 -3.25 -23.46 -22.10
C ASN A 193 -3.68 -22.20 -21.32
N PHE A 194 -4.97 -21.85 -21.36
CA PHE A 194 -5.49 -20.73 -20.57
C PHE A 194 -5.43 -21.00 -19.07
N LEU A 195 -5.81 -22.20 -18.62
CA LEU A 195 -5.77 -22.61 -17.21
C LEU A 195 -4.33 -22.65 -16.69
N LEU A 196 -3.41 -23.28 -17.42
CA LEU A 196 -2.00 -23.39 -17.05
C LEU A 196 -1.25 -22.07 -17.16
N GLY A 197 -1.65 -21.20 -18.08
CA GLY A 197 -1.07 -19.86 -18.25
C GLY A 197 -1.61 -18.88 -17.22
N ILE A 198 -2.81 -18.35 -17.46
CA ILE A 198 -3.34 -17.20 -16.71
C ILE A 198 -3.86 -17.62 -15.33
N VAL A 199 -4.62 -18.71 -15.24
CA VAL A 199 -5.26 -19.10 -13.96
C VAL A 199 -4.22 -19.52 -12.93
N THR A 200 -3.25 -20.37 -13.30
CA THR A 200 -2.15 -20.74 -12.39
C THR A 200 -1.38 -19.53 -11.89
N ILE A 201 -1.09 -18.55 -12.75
CA ILE A 201 -0.41 -17.31 -12.36
C ILE A 201 -1.25 -16.51 -11.35
N VAL A 202 -2.55 -16.36 -11.59
CA VAL A 202 -3.47 -15.65 -10.68
C VAL A 202 -3.60 -16.39 -9.34
N VAL A 203 -3.70 -17.72 -9.34
CA VAL A 203 -3.77 -18.50 -8.10
C VAL A 203 -2.46 -18.41 -7.34
N ALA A 204 -1.30 -18.53 -8.02
CA ALA A 204 0.01 -18.36 -7.41
C ALA A 204 0.15 -16.98 -6.76
N TYR A 205 -0.31 -15.93 -7.43
CA TYR A 205 -0.37 -14.57 -6.90
C TYR A 205 -1.18 -14.49 -5.60
N LEU A 206 -2.39 -15.06 -5.59
CA LEU A 206 -3.26 -15.06 -4.42
C LEU A 206 -2.64 -15.84 -3.25
N ILE A 207 -2.02 -16.99 -3.51
CA ILE A 207 -1.31 -17.78 -2.49
C ILE A 207 -0.18 -16.96 -1.88
N ILE A 208 0.68 -16.36 -2.70
CA ILE A 208 1.85 -15.61 -2.23
C ILE A 208 1.42 -14.40 -1.38
N ILE A 209 0.41 -13.65 -1.82
CA ILE A 209 -0.11 -12.51 -1.06
C ILE A 209 -0.70 -12.96 0.27
N ASN A 210 -1.46 -14.05 0.28
CA ASN A 210 -2.07 -14.53 1.51
C ASN A 210 -1.02 -15.02 2.52
N VAL A 211 0.02 -15.71 2.06
CA VAL A 211 1.11 -16.19 2.93
C VAL A 211 1.95 -15.04 3.48
N LYS A 212 2.32 -14.06 2.65
CA LYS A 212 3.08 -12.87 3.10
C LYS A 212 2.29 -12.00 4.07
N ARG A 213 0.95 -11.98 3.99
CA ARG A 213 0.07 -11.25 4.92
C ARG A 213 0.08 -11.78 6.36
N GLN A 214 0.55 -13.01 6.60
CA GLN A 214 0.38 -13.74 7.88
C GLN A 214 1.62 -13.73 8.82
N GLN A 215 2.56 -12.79 8.71
CA GLN A 215 3.75 -12.75 9.59
C GLN A 215 3.69 -11.60 10.63
N PRO A 216 3.05 -11.80 11.81
CA PRO A 216 2.64 -10.75 12.76
C PRO A 216 3.73 -9.92 13.42
N ASN A 217 4.86 -10.51 13.82
CA ASN A 217 5.82 -9.82 14.70
C ASN A 217 7.12 -9.40 14.01
N GLU A 218 7.25 -9.66 12.71
CA GLU A 218 8.51 -9.39 12.00
C GLU A 218 8.53 -8.03 11.32
N VAL A 219 7.40 -7.45 10.88
CA VAL A 219 7.38 -6.23 10.06
C VAL A 219 7.99 -5.02 10.79
N LEU A 220 7.50 -4.69 11.99
CA LEU A 220 7.99 -3.57 12.80
C LEU A 220 9.44 -3.81 13.31
N ASN A 221 9.73 -5.03 13.77
CA ASN A 221 11.08 -5.39 14.24
C ASN A 221 12.11 -5.42 13.09
N ASN A 222 11.69 -5.78 11.88
CA ASN A 222 12.53 -5.74 10.69
C ASN A 222 12.81 -4.31 10.26
N LEU A 223 11.89 -3.36 10.40
CA LEU A 223 12.16 -1.95 10.08
C LEU A 223 13.35 -1.40 10.86
N LYS A 224 13.39 -1.57 12.19
CA LYS A 224 14.55 -1.13 13.00
C LYS A 224 15.83 -1.89 12.66
N LYS A 225 15.72 -3.17 12.29
CA LYS A 225 16.86 -4.01 11.91
C LYS A 225 17.44 -3.65 10.54
N GLU A 226 16.59 -3.31 9.57
CA GLU A 226 16.96 -2.91 8.22
C GLU A 226 17.46 -1.45 8.19
N HIS A 227 16.91 -0.60 9.07
CA HIS A 227 17.26 0.80 9.21
C HIS A 227 17.71 1.14 10.64
N PRO A 228 18.96 0.78 11.02
CA PRO A 228 19.46 0.95 12.39
C PRO A 228 19.59 2.42 12.83
N ASN A 229 19.41 3.38 11.91
CA ASN A 229 19.46 4.81 12.22
C ASN A 229 18.12 5.37 12.74
N ILE A 230 17.03 4.58 12.66
CA ILE A 230 15.74 4.92 13.26
C ILE A 230 15.96 5.06 14.78
N GLY A 231 15.67 6.25 15.32
CA GLY A 231 15.89 6.59 16.73
C GLY A 231 17.29 7.09 17.09
N SER A 232 18.13 7.43 16.10
CA SER A 232 19.45 8.06 16.35
C SER A 232 19.33 9.53 16.78
N GLU A 233 20.35 10.04 17.49
CA GLU A 233 20.43 11.42 18.00
C GLU A 233 20.35 12.51 16.90
N ASN A 234 20.48 12.14 15.61
CA ASN A 234 20.36 13.05 14.47
C ASN A 234 18.93 13.20 13.93
N SER A 235 17.92 12.57 14.55
CA SER A 235 16.51 12.74 14.16
C SER A 235 16.04 14.18 14.38
N LYS A 236 15.34 14.76 13.40
CA LYS A 236 14.79 16.12 13.50
C LYS A 236 13.32 16.06 13.89
N ASN A 237 12.93 17.00 14.73
CA ASN A 237 11.54 17.16 15.17
C ASN A 237 10.62 17.44 13.97
N LEU A 238 9.42 16.86 13.99
CA LEU A 238 8.37 17.19 13.02
C LEU A 238 7.96 18.66 13.17
N ALA A 239 7.95 19.41 12.06
CA ALA A 239 7.47 20.80 12.07
C ALA A 239 5.96 20.85 12.36
N GLN A 240 5.20 19.89 11.82
CA GLN A 240 3.79 19.68 12.13
C GLN A 240 3.56 18.32 12.81
N ARG A 241 3.26 18.39 14.10
CA ARG A 241 2.78 17.30 14.95
C ARG A 241 1.27 17.31 14.90
N GLY A 242 0.74 16.50 13.99
CA GLY A 242 -0.65 16.55 13.54
C GLY A 242 -1.52 15.43 14.09
N ILE A 243 -2.82 15.70 14.16
CA ILE A 243 -3.87 14.71 14.34
C ILE A 243 -5.08 15.08 13.48
N ILE A 244 -5.92 14.12 13.14
CA ILE A 244 -7.16 14.34 12.42
C ILE A 244 -8.33 14.39 13.41
N TYR A 245 -9.23 15.34 13.20
CA TYR A 245 -10.48 15.45 13.92
C TYR A 245 -11.64 15.54 12.92
N ASP A 246 -12.49 14.50 12.93
CA ASP A 246 -13.66 14.40 12.07
C ASP A 246 -14.87 15.08 12.75
N VAL A 247 -15.44 16.10 12.09
CA VAL A 247 -16.61 16.84 12.58
C VAL A 247 -17.94 16.16 12.21
N GLY A 248 -17.87 15.01 11.56
CA GLY A 248 -19.02 14.18 11.19
C GLY A 248 -19.09 13.95 9.70
N SER A 249 -18.22 13.10 9.17
CA SER A 249 -18.23 12.68 7.77
C SER A 249 -19.17 11.51 7.54
N SER A 250 -19.82 11.48 6.39
CA SER A 250 -20.64 10.34 5.96
C SER A 250 -19.84 9.35 5.11
N TYR A 251 -19.50 8.18 5.67
CA TYR A 251 -18.76 7.12 4.95
C TYR A 251 -19.69 6.18 4.17
N ALA A 252 -20.95 6.06 4.60
CA ALA A 252 -22.02 5.32 3.95
C ALA A 252 -23.32 6.13 4.03
N LEU A 253 -24.21 5.95 3.05
CA LEU A 253 -25.46 6.72 2.96
C LEU A 253 -26.27 6.60 4.26
N GLY A 254 -26.49 7.74 4.94
CA GLY A 254 -27.28 7.80 6.18
C GLY A 254 -26.50 7.49 7.47
N GLN A 255 -25.20 7.18 7.38
CA GLN A 255 -24.31 7.05 8.54
C GLN A 255 -23.41 8.29 8.63
N TYR A 256 -23.24 8.83 9.83
CA TYR A 256 -22.28 9.89 10.14
C TYR A 256 -21.37 9.44 11.27
N SER A 257 -20.07 9.73 11.16
CA SER A 257 -19.09 9.45 12.23
C SER A 257 -19.35 10.22 13.52
N LYS A 258 -20.12 11.32 13.43
CA LYS A 258 -20.59 12.13 14.55
C LYS A 258 -22.02 12.60 14.29
N GLU A 259 -22.99 11.81 14.76
CA GLU A 259 -24.41 12.10 14.56
C GLU A 259 -24.85 13.35 15.36
N ILE A 260 -24.48 13.41 16.64
CA ILE A 260 -24.86 14.49 17.55
C ILE A 260 -23.71 15.50 17.65
N TRP A 261 -23.97 16.75 17.29
CA TRP A 261 -23.01 17.83 17.46
C TRP A 261 -23.05 18.40 18.87
N LYS A 262 -21.92 18.35 19.58
CA LYS A 262 -21.75 18.91 20.92
C LYS A 262 -20.60 19.91 20.91
N SER A 263 -20.93 21.18 20.67
CA SER A 263 -19.95 22.26 20.49
C SER A 263 -18.93 22.37 21.65
N GLU A 264 -19.40 22.35 22.91
CA GLU A 264 -18.50 22.41 24.08
C GLU A 264 -17.55 21.22 24.16
N ALA A 265 -18.02 20.00 23.84
CA ALA A 265 -17.17 18.82 23.84
C ALA A 265 -16.08 18.90 22.75
N VAL A 266 -16.43 19.44 21.57
CA VAL A 266 -15.46 19.68 20.49
C VAL A 266 -14.40 20.69 20.91
N ARG A 267 -14.79 21.76 21.60
CA ARG A 267 -13.85 22.75 22.12
C ARG A 267 -12.88 22.13 23.13
N ASP A 268 -13.38 21.35 24.08
CA ASP A 268 -12.57 20.65 25.08
C ASP A 268 -11.61 19.64 24.43
N ASP A 269 -12.08 18.88 23.43
CA ASP A 269 -11.24 17.95 22.68
C ASP A 269 -10.07 18.67 22.01
N LEU A 270 -10.32 19.81 21.37
CA LEU A 270 -9.30 20.60 20.69
C LEU A 270 -8.29 21.22 21.67
N GLN A 271 -8.73 21.63 22.85
CA GLN A 271 -7.84 22.02 23.94
C GLN A 271 -6.94 20.86 24.35
N ILE A 272 -7.50 19.66 24.55
CA ILE A 272 -6.76 18.45 24.94
C ILE A 272 -5.72 18.07 23.88
N ILE A 273 -6.07 18.15 22.60
CA ILE A 273 -5.15 17.91 21.49
C ILE A 273 -3.93 18.82 21.55
N ARG A 274 -4.14 20.11 21.86
CA ARG A 274 -3.02 21.06 22.00
C ARG A 274 -2.22 20.84 23.28
N GLU A 275 -2.91 20.76 24.41
CA GLU A 275 -2.30 20.87 25.73
C GLU A 275 -1.78 19.54 26.24
N SER A 276 -2.57 18.46 26.11
CA SER A 276 -2.23 17.13 26.60
C SER A 276 -1.44 16.31 25.58
N LEU A 277 -1.85 16.33 24.31
CA LEU A 277 -1.13 15.60 23.25
C LEU A 277 0.05 16.39 22.67
N HIS A 278 0.17 17.69 22.98
CA HIS A 278 1.22 18.57 22.48
C HIS A 278 1.29 18.69 20.94
N CYS A 279 0.19 18.39 20.26
CA CYS A 279 0.04 18.66 18.83
C CYS A 279 0.16 20.16 18.57
N ASN A 280 0.62 20.54 17.38
CA ASN A 280 0.69 21.93 16.93
C ASN A 280 -0.02 22.15 15.58
N ALA A 281 -0.52 21.07 14.97
CA ALA A 281 -1.31 21.09 13.77
C ALA A 281 -2.47 20.11 13.88
N ILE A 282 -3.52 20.33 13.09
CA ILE A 282 -4.71 19.49 13.05
C ILE A 282 -5.29 19.48 11.64
N THR A 283 -5.81 18.34 11.19
CA THR A 283 -6.71 18.30 10.03
C THR A 283 -8.13 18.26 10.56
N ILE A 284 -8.95 19.24 10.18
CA ILE A 284 -10.38 19.25 10.52
C ILE A 284 -11.15 18.85 9.27
N MET A 285 -11.84 17.71 9.35
CA MET A 285 -12.45 17.03 8.22
C MET A 285 -13.94 16.87 8.43
N GLY A 286 -14.75 17.04 7.38
CA GLY A 286 -16.20 16.86 7.42
C GLY A 286 -16.91 17.40 6.19
N ASP A 287 -18.19 17.06 6.02
CA ASP A 287 -19.04 17.56 4.94
C ASP A 287 -19.87 18.80 5.34
N ASN A 288 -20.15 18.96 6.63
CA ASN A 288 -20.88 20.11 7.16
C ASN A 288 -19.97 21.33 7.37
N LEU A 289 -20.16 22.38 6.56
CA LEU A 289 -19.35 23.60 6.60
C LEU A 289 -19.47 24.40 7.89
N ASP A 290 -20.63 24.39 8.55
CA ASP A 290 -20.82 25.12 9.82
C ASP A 290 -20.02 24.46 10.94
N ARG A 291 -20.05 23.12 11.01
CA ARG A 291 -19.23 22.34 11.95
C ARG A 291 -17.74 22.50 11.67
N LEU A 292 -17.35 22.53 10.39
CA LEU A 292 -15.97 22.81 9.98
C LEU A 292 -15.51 24.21 10.40
N GLU A 293 -16.31 25.25 10.18
CA GLU A 293 -15.99 26.63 10.57
C GLU A 293 -15.84 26.74 12.10
N GLU A 294 -16.80 26.20 12.85
CA GLU A 294 -16.81 26.25 14.32
C GLU A 294 -15.60 25.52 14.91
N ALA A 295 -15.34 24.27 14.52
CA ALA A 295 -14.17 23.52 15.00
C ALA A 295 -12.84 24.19 14.61
N THR A 296 -12.78 24.80 13.42
CA THR A 296 -11.60 25.55 12.99
C THR A 296 -11.35 26.77 13.88
N HIS A 297 -12.40 27.49 14.28
CA HIS A 297 -12.25 28.59 15.22
C HIS A 297 -11.69 28.14 16.57
N TYR A 298 -12.23 27.05 17.14
CA TYR A 298 -11.70 26.49 18.39
C TYR A 298 -10.25 26.03 18.26
N ALA A 299 -9.86 25.38 17.15
CA ALA A 299 -8.48 24.98 16.95
C ALA A 299 -7.52 26.18 16.89
N LEU A 300 -7.94 27.27 16.22
CA LEU A 300 -7.17 28.51 16.14
C LEU A 300 -7.06 29.23 17.50
N GLU A 301 -8.09 29.18 18.36
CA GLU A 301 -8.04 29.68 19.74
C GLU A 301 -6.92 29.00 20.55
N HIS A 302 -6.63 27.72 20.26
CA HIS A 302 -5.57 26.94 20.89
C HIS A 302 -4.24 26.95 20.09
N ASP A 303 -4.06 27.90 19.18
CA ASP A 303 -2.83 28.12 18.40
C ASP A 303 -2.43 26.95 17.46
N LEU A 304 -3.38 26.05 17.15
CA LEU A 304 -3.14 24.95 16.20
C LEU A 304 -3.12 25.50 14.76
N PHE A 305 -2.18 25.02 13.95
CA PHE A 305 -2.28 25.16 12.50
C PHE A 305 -3.37 24.22 11.98
N VAL A 306 -4.29 24.69 11.14
CA VAL A 306 -5.41 23.88 10.64
C VAL A 306 -5.24 23.57 9.16
N TRP A 307 -5.27 22.29 8.80
CA TRP A 307 -5.59 21.84 7.44
C TRP A 307 -7.10 21.64 7.35
N LEU A 308 -7.80 22.58 6.73
CA LEU A 308 -9.24 22.48 6.49
C LEU A 308 -9.49 21.47 5.38
N HIS A 309 -10.32 20.46 5.63
CA HIS A 309 -10.62 19.39 4.67
C HIS A 309 -12.14 19.26 4.47
N PRO A 310 -12.71 19.97 3.48
CA PRO A 310 -14.13 19.86 3.14
C PRO A 310 -14.39 18.54 2.38
N THR A 311 -14.63 17.46 3.11
CA THR A 311 -14.83 16.12 2.55
C THR A 311 -16.24 15.93 1.99
N SER A 312 -16.34 15.08 0.98
CA SER A 312 -17.61 14.55 0.48
C SER A 312 -17.39 13.15 -0.07
N PHE A 313 -17.49 12.15 0.78
CA PHE A 313 -17.29 10.75 0.38
C PHE A 313 -18.45 10.25 -0.46
N GLY A 314 -18.16 9.41 -1.46
CA GLY A 314 -19.17 8.81 -2.33
C GLY A 314 -19.76 9.78 -3.37
N SER A 315 -19.33 11.04 -3.39
CA SER A 315 -19.80 12.06 -4.32
C SER A 315 -19.34 11.83 -5.77
N ASN A 316 -20.06 12.46 -6.71
CA ASN A 316 -19.56 12.61 -8.07
C ASN A 316 -18.58 13.79 -8.19
N PRO A 317 -17.79 13.87 -9.27
CA PRO A 317 -16.82 14.94 -9.44
C PRO A 317 -17.39 16.36 -9.30
N GLN A 318 -18.61 16.62 -9.76
CA GLN A 318 -19.23 17.94 -9.70
C GLN A 318 -19.59 18.33 -8.26
N GLU A 319 -20.16 17.41 -7.50
CA GLU A 319 -20.46 17.57 -6.08
C GLU A 319 -19.19 17.78 -5.25
N MET A 320 -18.15 16.97 -5.50
CA MET A 320 -16.85 17.11 -4.83
C MET A 320 -16.21 18.48 -5.09
N LEU A 321 -16.22 18.94 -6.36
CA LEU A 321 -15.70 20.25 -6.71
C LEU A 321 -16.52 21.40 -6.10
N LEU A 322 -17.84 21.25 -5.96
CA LEU A 322 -18.69 22.24 -5.30
C LEU A 322 -18.38 22.32 -3.80
N GLN A 323 -18.23 21.17 -3.14
CA GLN A 323 -17.85 21.10 -1.73
C GLN A 323 -16.47 21.75 -1.50
N LEU A 324 -15.49 21.41 -2.35
CA LEU A 324 -14.17 22.01 -2.33
C LEU A 324 -14.22 23.53 -2.53
N LYS A 325 -15.03 24.02 -3.46
CA LYS A 325 -15.23 25.47 -3.69
C LYS A 325 -15.70 26.16 -2.41
N ASN A 326 -16.74 25.61 -1.77
CA ASN A 326 -17.30 26.21 -0.57
C ASN A 326 -16.30 26.20 0.59
N GLY A 327 -15.58 25.08 0.77
CA GLY A 327 -14.50 24.99 1.76
C GLY A 327 -13.31 25.92 1.45
N ALA A 328 -12.96 26.15 0.19
CA ALA A 328 -11.92 27.11 -0.21
C ALA A 328 -12.31 28.56 0.11
N ILE A 329 -13.58 28.93 -0.10
CA ILE A 329 -14.12 30.25 0.30
C ILE A 329 -14.05 30.42 1.82
N LEU A 330 -14.44 29.39 2.57
CA LEU A 330 -14.35 29.38 4.03
C LEU A 330 -12.89 29.50 4.50
N ALA A 331 -11.97 28.70 3.95
CA ALA A 331 -10.55 28.77 4.26
C ALA A 331 -9.97 30.15 3.99
N GLU A 332 -10.34 30.82 2.89
CA GLU A 332 -9.86 32.17 2.59
C GLU A 332 -10.43 33.24 3.54
N LYS A 333 -11.71 33.11 3.94
CA LYS A 333 -12.32 33.97 4.96
C LYS A 333 -11.54 33.87 6.28
N ILE A 334 -11.18 32.67 6.69
CA ILE A 334 -10.41 32.41 7.92
C ILE A 334 -8.96 32.90 7.77
N ARG A 335 -8.28 32.59 6.65
CA ARG A 335 -6.89 32.98 6.37
C ARG A 335 -6.67 34.49 6.44
N LYS A 336 -7.62 35.29 5.98
CA LYS A 336 -7.55 36.76 6.05
C LYS A 336 -7.50 37.28 7.49
N LYS A 337 -8.08 36.54 8.45
CA LYS A 337 -8.08 36.87 9.88
C LYS A 337 -6.90 36.22 10.62
N HIS A 338 -6.49 35.03 10.18
CA HIS A 338 -5.42 34.23 10.77
C HIS A 338 -4.41 33.83 9.69
N PRO A 339 -3.55 34.78 9.25
CA PRO A 339 -2.53 34.47 8.25
C PRO A 339 -1.60 33.36 8.77
N ASP A 340 -1.13 32.52 7.87
CA ASP A 340 -0.16 31.43 8.13
C ASP A 340 -0.62 30.32 9.11
N LYS A 341 -1.89 30.32 9.54
CA LYS A 341 -2.47 29.31 10.44
C LYS A 341 -3.47 28.35 9.79
N ILE A 342 -3.71 28.49 8.48
CA ILE A 342 -4.68 27.70 7.74
C ILE A 342 -4.07 27.20 6.43
N GLY A 343 -4.38 25.95 6.10
CA GLY A 343 -4.10 25.29 4.83
C GLY A 343 -5.36 24.59 4.32
N LEU A 344 -5.41 24.26 3.03
CA LEU A 344 -6.56 23.57 2.43
C LEU A 344 -6.13 22.19 1.93
N LYS A 345 -6.78 21.13 2.43
CA LYS A 345 -6.65 19.77 1.88
C LYS A 345 -7.69 19.62 0.77
N VAL A 346 -7.21 19.53 -0.47
CA VAL A 346 -8.00 19.54 -1.72
C VAL A 346 -8.81 18.25 -1.89
N GLY A 347 -8.36 17.16 -1.27
CA GLY A 347 -9.06 15.89 -1.27
C GLY A 347 -8.22 14.78 -0.64
N LEU A 348 -8.83 13.60 -0.64
CA LEU A 348 -8.30 12.39 -0.05
C LEU A 348 -8.67 11.20 -0.92
N GLU A 349 -7.67 10.45 -1.39
CA GLU A 349 -7.83 9.18 -2.12
C GLU A 349 -9.01 9.20 -3.11
N LEU A 350 -9.11 10.26 -3.91
CA LEU A 350 -10.27 10.53 -4.77
C LEU A 350 -10.45 9.44 -5.83
N SER A 351 -9.43 8.63 -6.11
CA SER A 351 -9.59 7.48 -7.00
C SER A 351 -10.61 6.44 -6.49
N VAL A 352 -10.79 6.33 -5.17
CA VAL A 352 -11.73 5.41 -4.51
C VAL A 352 -12.89 6.14 -3.82
N PHE A 353 -12.70 7.36 -3.33
CA PHE A 353 -13.77 8.10 -2.65
C PHE A 353 -14.69 8.90 -3.57
N THR A 354 -14.22 9.25 -4.78
CA THR A 354 -15.02 9.94 -5.79
C THR A 354 -15.23 9.04 -7.00
N SER A 355 -16.42 9.08 -7.60
CA SER A 355 -16.67 8.32 -8.82
C SER A 355 -15.87 8.88 -10.02
N GLY A 356 -15.60 8.03 -11.01
CA GLY A 356 -15.02 8.42 -12.30
C GLY A 356 -13.61 7.92 -12.56
N SER A 357 -12.75 7.84 -11.53
CA SER A 357 -11.39 7.30 -11.68
C SER A 357 -11.40 5.77 -11.80
N ILE A 358 -11.67 5.08 -10.69
CA ILE A 358 -11.85 3.62 -10.63
C ILE A 358 -13.35 3.31 -10.83
N PRO A 359 -13.71 2.37 -11.71
CA PRO A 359 -15.11 1.99 -11.90
C PRO A 359 -15.67 1.34 -10.63
N GLY A 360 -16.90 1.66 -10.27
CA GLY A 360 -17.61 1.05 -9.14
C GLY A 360 -18.68 1.98 -8.58
N LYS A 361 -19.80 1.40 -8.15
CA LYS A 361 -20.98 2.12 -7.66
C LYS A 361 -20.73 2.84 -6.33
N ASP A 362 -19.93 2.23 -5.47
CA ASP A 362 -19.61 2.71 -4.13
C ASP A 362 -18.11 2.53 -3.82
N PHE A 363 -17.70 3.04 -2.65
CA PHE A 363 -16.32 2.94 -2.18
C PHE A 363 -15.85 1.49 -2.11
N GLY A 364 -16.66 0.58 -1.55
CA GLY A 364 -16.30 -0.82 -1.38
C GLY A 364 -16.02 -1.50 -2.72
N GLN A 365 -16.87 -1.28 -3.73
CA GLN A 365 -16.66 -1.84 -5.07
C GLN A 365 -15.43 -1.23 -5.75
N ARG A 366 -15.15 0.07 -5.58
CA ARG A 366 -13.94 0.70 -6.13
C ARG A 366 -12.67 0.18 -5.46
N ALA A 367 -12.66 0.02 -4.13
CA ALA A 367 -11.56 -0.58 -3.38
C ALA A 367 -11.32 -2.05 -3.77
N GLN A 368 -12.37 -2.84 -4.02
CA GLN A 368 -12.25 -4.19 -4.55
C GLN A 368 -11.70 -4.19 -5.99
N ASN A 369 -12.22 -3.31 -6.85
CA ASN A 369 -11.77 -3.19 -8.24
C ASN A 369 -10.31 -2.73 -8.34
N LEU A 370 -9.83 -1.91 -7.42
CA LEU A 370 -8.39 -1.58 -7.31
C LEU A 370 -7.54 -2.85 -7.16
N LYS A 371 -7.98 -3.81 -6.33
CA LYS A 371 -7.26 -5.07 -6.09
C LYS A 371 -7.22 -5.96 -7.34
N TRP A 372 -8.32 -6.01 -8.11
CA TRP A 372 -8.45 -6.87 -9.30
C TRP A 372 -7.90 -6.24 -10.58
N PHE A 373 -8.01 -4.92 -10.74
CA PHE A 373 -7.65 -4.20 -11.95
C PHE A 373 -6.38 -3.36 -11.81
N GLY A 374 -5.41 -3.85 -11.02
CA GLY A 374 -4.12 -3.16 -10.81
C GLY A 374 -3.41 -2.78 -12.12
N LEU A 375 -3.52 -3.61 -13.17
CA LEU A 375 -2.96 -3.31 -14.50
C LEU A 375 -3.54 -2.05 -15.16
N LEU A 376 -4.74 -1.60 -14.75
CA LEU A 376 -5.39 -0.38 -15.24
C LEU A 376 -5.04 0.87 -14.42
N LEU A 377 -4.18 0.75 -13.40
CA LEU A 377 -3.78 1.89 -12.57
C LEU A 377 -3.22 3.08 -13.35
N PRO A 378 -2.47 2.94 -14.45
CA PRO A 378 -2.08 4.09 -15.27
C PRO A 378 -3.27 4.89 -15.81
N LEU A 379 -4.33 4.18 -16.24
CA LEU A 379 -5.56 4.81 -16.71
C LEU A 379 -6.30 5.50 -15.56
N PHE A 380 -6.42 4.83 -14.41
CA PHE A 380 -7.06 5.40 -13.22
C PHE A 380 -6.32 6.64 -12.71
N ASN A 381 -4.99 6.60 -12.69
CA ASN A 381 -4.15 7.75 -12.32
C ASN A 381 -4.23 8.89 -13.34
N SER A 382 -4.36 8.59 -14.63
CA SER A 382 -4.59 9.65 -15.62
C SER A 382 -5.93 10.36 -15.41
N ARG A 383 -7.00 9.60 -15.07
CA ARG A 383 -8.32 10.17 -14.75
C ARG A 383 -8.29 10.97 -13.45
N LEU A 384 -7.64 10.43 -12.42
CA LEU A 384 -7.42 11.11 -11.15
C LEU A 384 -6.71 12.45 -11.38
N ASN A 385 -5.59 12.48 -12.12
CA ASN A 385 -4.86 13.72 -12.35
C ASN A 385 -5.65 14.75 -13.17
N ALA A 386 -6.54 14.32 -14.07
CA ALA A 386 -7.45 15.22 -14.76
C ALA A 386 -8.48 15.87 -13.80
N LEU A 387 -8.94 15.11 -12.80
CA LEU A 387 -9.81 15.62 -11.73
C LEU A 387 -9.03 16.55 -10.78
N LEU A 388 -7.83 16.15 -10.34
CA LEU A 388 -6.98 16.96 -9.46
C LEU A 388 -6.62 18.31 -10.10
N LYS A 389 -6.37 18.34 -11.41
CA LYS A 389 -6.15 19.61 -12.13
C LYS A 389 -7.35 20.55 -12.02
N GLN A 390 -8.57 20.03 -12.12
CA GLN A 390 -9.80 20.81 -11.95
C GLN A 390 -9.98 21.25 -10.50
N ALA A 391 -9.76 20.35 -9.54
CA ALA A 391 -9.87 20.62 -8.11
C ALA A 391 -8.88 21.72 -7.67
N VAL A 392 -7.64 21.65 -8.12
CA VAL A 392 -6.64 22.68 -7.84
C VAL A 392 -7.03 24.02 -8.47
N ALA A 393 -7.57 24.05 -9.68
CA ALA A 393 -8.06 25.30 -10.28
C ALA A 393 -9.17 25.94 -9.43
N VAL A 394 -10.17 25.14 -9.02
CA VAL A 394 -11.25 25.59 -8.13
C VAL A 394 -10.71 26.11 -6.79
N ALA A 395 -9.79 25.36 -6.17
CA ALA A 395 -9.16 25.79 -4.93
C ALA A 395 -8.42 27.12 -5.10
N ARG A 396 -7.62 27.28 -6.16
CA ARG A 396 -6.82 28.48 -6.42
C ARG A 396 -7.65 29.69 -6.84
N ASP A 397 -8.84 29.51 -7.41
CA ASP A 397 -9.75 30.61 -7.72
C ASP A 397 -10.27 31.29 -6.45
N HIS A 398 -10.36 30.53 -5.34
CA HIS A 398 -10.99 30.98 -4.10
C HIS A 398 -10.05 31.11 -2.89
N TYR A 399 -8.90 30.43 -2.91
CA TYR A 399 -7.97 30.34 -1.77
C TYR A 399 -6.53 30.67 -2.17
N ARG A 400 -5.86 31.48 -1.33
CA ARG A 400 -4.48 31.97 -1.59
C ARG A 400 -3.39 31.35 -0.71
N GLY A 401 -3.75 30.49 0.25
CA GLY A 401 -2.76 29.82 1.11
C GLY A 401 -2.27 28.48 0.56
N GLY A 402 -1.58 27.72 1.41
CA GLY A 402 -1.00 26.42 1.04
C GLY A 402 -2.06 25.35 0.78
N ILE A 403 -1.92 24.60 -0.32
CA ILE A 403 -2.80 23.46 -0.66
C ILE A 403 -2.04 22.13 -0.64
N ILE A 404 -2.73 21.09 -0.19
CA ILE A 404 -2.23 19.71 -0.13
C ILE A 404 -3.30 18.73 -0.62
N TYR A 405 -2.89 17.52 -1.00
CA TYR A 405 -3.77 16.40 -1.32
C TYR A 405 -3.30 15.16 -0.56
N GLY A 406 -4.21 14.36 0.00
CA GLY A 406 -3.88 13.09 0.67
C GLY A 406 -3.93 11.93 -0.31
N ALA A 407 -2.77 11.48 -0.79
CA ALA A 407 -2.67 10.41 -1.77
C ALA A 407 -2.56 9.02 -1.11
N GLY A 408 -3.35 8.07 -1.58
CA GLY A 408 -3.19 6.65 -1.24
C GLY A 408 -1.94 6.07 -1.87
N SER A 409 -1.42 4.96 -1.35
CA SER A 409 -0.16 4.35 -1.81
C SER A 409 -0.18 3.90 -3.29
N TRP A 410 -1.37 3.76 -3.88
CA TRP A 410 -1.60 3.40 -5.30
C TRP A 410 -1.76 4.61 -6.24
N GLU A 411 -1.85 5.82 -5.70
CA GLU A 411 -2.09 7.05 -6.48
C GLU A 411 -0.76 7.71 -6.92
N GLU A 412 -0.57 7.83 -8.23
CA GLU A 412 0.55 8.55 -8.85
C GLU A 412 0.11 9.99 -9.17
N VAL A 413 0.27 10.88 -8.20
CA VAL A 413 -0.18 12.28 -8.29
C VAL A 413 0.85 13.17 -9.00
N ASN A 414 0.37 14.09 -9.84
CA ASN A 414 1.16 15.19 -10.37
C ASN A 414 1.39 16.24 -9.28
N TRP A 415 2.49 16.07 -8.54
CA TRP A 415 2.85 16.94 -7.43
C TRP A 415 3.17 18.38 -7.81
N ASP A 416 3.40 18.70 -9.08
CA ASP A 416 3.64 20.08 -9.53
C ASP A 416 2.46 21.01 -9.25
N LEU A 417 1.25 20.45 -9.11
CA LEU A 417 0.02 21.19 -8.83
C LEU A 417 -0.14 21.64 -7.37
N PHE A 418 0.62 21.05 -6.43
CA PHE A 418 0.43 21.24 -4.98
C PHE A 418 1.63 21.93 -4.33
N ASP A 419 1.43 22.58 -3.19
CA ASP A 419 2.52 23.21 -2.42
C ASP A 419 3.28 22.19 -1.57
N PHE A 420 2.59 21.12 -1.16
CA PHE A 420 3.09 20.06 -0.30
C PHE A 420 2.85 18.69 -0.94
N ILE A 421 3.71 17.72 -0.62
CA ILE A 421 3.47 16.31 -0.91
C ILE A 421 2.66 15.74 0.25
N GLY A 422 1.46 15.24 0.00
CA GLY A 422 0.60 14.66 1.04
C GLY A 422 0.32 13.19 0.80
N VAL A 423 0.71 12.32 1.71
CA VAL A 423 0.56 10.86 1.53
C VAL A 423 -0.09 10.21 2.74
N ASN A 424 -1.10 9.39 2.47
CA ASN A 424 -1.68 8.46 3.44
C ASN A 424 -0.75 7.25 3.54
N TYR A 425 0.00 7.16 4.63
CA TYR A 425 1.18 6.30 4.70
C TYR A 425 1.10 5.28 5.81
N TYR A 426 0.32 4.23 5.56
CA TYR A 426 0.14 3.12 6.46
C TYR A 426 1.19 2.04 6.23
N LEU A 427 1.80 1.58 7.31
CA LEU A 427 2.60 0.37 7.35
C LEU A 427 1.67 -0.85 7.45
N ASP A 428 1.87 -1.83 6.58
CA ASP A 428 1.14 -3.09 6.58
C ASP A 428 2.07 -4.23 6.15
N SER A 429 1.55 -5.46 6.19
CA SER A 429 2.28 -6.68 5.81
C SER A 429 2.82 -6.69 4.37
N SER A 430 2.24 -5.90 3.46
CA SER A 430 2.70 -5.76 2.07
C SER A 430 3.76 -4.68 1.89
N THR A 431 3.78 -3.65 2.74
CA THR A 431 4.69 -2.50 2.60
C THR A 431 5.96 -2.59 3.46
N GLY A 432 6.01 -3.49 4.44
CA GLY A 432 7.08 -3.58 5.44
C GLY A 432 8.52 -3.53 4.95
N THR A 433 8.83 -4.15 3.80
CA THR A 433 10.20 -4.23 3.25
C THR A 433 10.60 -3.02 2.40
N ASN A 434 9.67 -2.11 2.12
CA ASN A 434 9.87 -0.97 1.23
C ASN A 434 9.32 0.33 1.84
N TYR A 435 8.94 0.31 3.11
CA TYR A 435 8.20 1.42 3.72
C TYR A 435 9.06 2.69 3.76
N VAL A 436 10.32 2.59 4.17
CA VAL A 436 11.22 3.75 4.26
C VAL A 436 11.70 4.19 2.87
N GLU A 437 12.13 3.28 2.01
CA GLU A 437 12.50 3.58 0.62
C GLU A 437 11.35 4.21 -0.16
N GLY A 438 10.14 3.71 0.08
CA GLY A 438 8.90 4.20 -0.51
C GLY A 438 8.70 5.68 -0.24
N LEU A 439 8.95 6.09 1.01
CA LEU A 439 8.86 7.47 1.48
C LEU A 439 9.97 8.35 0.88
N ARG A 440 11.22 7.85 0.83
CA ARG A 440 12.36 8.57 0.25
C ARG A 440 12.17 8.95 -1.22
N ARG A 441 11.36 8.19 -1.98
CA ARG A 441 11.04 8.54 -3.38
C ARG A 441 10.38 9.90 -3.51
N TYR A 442 9.65 10.38 -2.50
CA TYR A 442 9.01 11.69 -2.56
C TYR A 442 10.00 12.86 -2.42
N GLN A 443 11.22 12.61 -1.89
CA GLN A 443 12.26 13.63 -1.78
C GLN A 443 12.68 14.18 -3.15
N GLN A 444 12.50 13.42 -4.23
CA GLN A 444 12.83 13.85 -5.60
C GLN A 444 12.04 15.09 -6.05
N PHE A 445 10.89 15.38 -5.44
CA PHE A 445 10.04 16.52 -5.79
C PHE A 445 10.50 17.84 -5.15
N ASN A 446 11.47 17.83 -4.24
CA ASN A 446 11.99 19.02 -3.54
C ASN A 446 10.89 19.88 -2.88
N LYS A 447 9.84 19.24 -2.37
CA LYS A 447 8.72 19.87 -1.65
C LYS A 447 8.62 19.26 -0.25
N PRO A 448 8.09 20.00 0.75
CA PRO A 448 7.88 19.44 2.08
C PRO A 448 6.89 18.27 2.02
N ILE A 449 7.26 17.15 2.62
CA ILE A 449 6.45 15.93 2.67
C ILE A 449 5.63 15.96 3.96
N ILE A 450 4.33 15.70 3.88
CA ILE A 450 3.43 15.58 5.02
C ILE A 450 2.75 14.21 4.93
N ILE A 451 2.87 13.41 5.98
CA ILE A 451 2.05 12.22 6.15
C ILE A 451 0.66 12.70 6.54
N THR A 452 -0.28 12.66 5.61
CA THR A 452 -1.62 13.20 5.83
C THR A 452 -2.45 12.31 6.73
N GLU A 453 -2.17 11.00 6.74
CA GLU A 453 -2.86 9.99 7.56
C GLU A 453 -1.92 8.81 7.85
N PHE A 454 -1.83 8.40 9.12
CA PHE A 454 -1.24 7.12 9.55
C PHE A 454 -1.85 6.69 10.89
N GLY A 455 -1.80 5.40 11.19
CA GLY A 455 -2.33 4.83 12.43
C GLY A 455 -2.64 3.34 12.27
N CYS A 456 -3.14 2.70 13.33
CA CYS A 456 -3.70 1.37 13.24
C CYS A 456 -4.78 1.17 14.31
N CYS A 457 -5.50 0.05 14.20
CA CYS A 457 -6.55 -0.34 15.13
C CYS A 457 -6.00 -0.95 16.44
N ALA A 458 -6.84 -1.09 17.47
CA ALA A 458 -6.45 -1.49 18.82
C ALA A 458 -6.74 -2.97 19.14
N TYR A 459 -6.36 -3.88 18.25
CA TYR A 459 -6.47 -5.33 18.45
C TYR A 459 -5.21 -6.06 17.97
N LYS A 460 -4.99 -7.28 18.49
CA LYS A 460 -3.83 -8.10 18.13
C LYS A 460 -3.80 -8.42 16.63
N GLY A 461 -2.74 -8.02 15.93
CA GLY A 461 -2.59 -8.21 14.48
C GLY A 461 -3.05 -7.03 13.63
N ALA A 462 -3.58 -5.96 14.23
CA ALA A 462 -3.93 -4.73 13.53
C ALA A 462 -2.72 -4.06 12.85
N GLU A 463 -1.52 -4.21 13.43
CA GLU A 463 -0.25 -3.71 12.92
C GLU A 463 0.12 -4.27 11.54
N LEU A 464 -0.46 -5.41 11.14
CA LEU A 464 -0.25 -6.01 9.81
C LEU A 464 -1.21 -5.51 8.75
N ARG A 465 -2.29 -4.84 9.16
CA ARG A 465 -3.35 -4.38 8.26
C ARG A 465 -3.27 -2.88 7.96
N GLY A 466 -2.56 -2.11 8.77
CA GLY A 466 -2.43 -0.66 8.58
C GLY A 466 -3.80 0.00 8.43
N GLY A 467 -4.00 0.72 7.32
CA GLY A 467 -5.27 1.40 7.01
C GLY A 467 -6.44 0.43 6.76
N GLU A 468 -6.18 -0.85 6.47
CA GLU A 468 -7.21 -1.88 6.37
C GLU A 468 -7.61 -2.48 7.74
N GLY A 469 -7.12 -1.94 8.87
CA GLY A 469 -7.42 -2.46 10.21
C GLY A 469 -8.92 -2.47 10.56
N GLY A 470 -9.70 -1.49 10.05
CA GLY A 470 -11.13 -1.39 10.34
C GLY A 470 -12.01 -2.42 9.61
N TRP A 471 -11.45 -3.23 8.71
CA TRP A 471 -12.16 -4.28 7.95
C TRP A 471 -12.35 -5.57 8.77
N ILE A 472 -12.72 -5.41 10.04
CA ILE A 472 -13.11 -6.47 10.98
C ILE A 472 -14.58 -6.32 11.40
N GLN A 473 -15.31 -5.43 10.72
CA GLN A 473 -16.72 -5.14 10.99
C GLN A 473 -17.62 -5.94 10.08
N ASP A 474 -18.72 -6.43 10.65
CA ASP A 474 -19.79 -7.06 9.90
C ASP A 474 -20.70 -5.98 9.28
N TRP A 475 -20.62 -5.86 7.96
CA TRP A 475 -21.44 -4.94 7.17
C TRP A 475 -22.75 -5.55 6.66
N SER A 476 -23.06 -6.81 7.03
CA SER A 476 -24.27 -7.49 6.56
C SER A 476 -25.56 -6.94 7.20
N ASN A 477 -25.46 -6.38 8.41
CA ASN A 477 -26.58 -5.79 9.13
C ASN A 477 -26.20 -4.44 9.76
N LEU A 478 -26.62 -3.33 9.14
CA LEU A 478 -26.35 -1.98 9.63
C LEU A 478 -27.15 -1.62 10.90
N SER A 479 -28.24 -2.33 11.20
CA SER A 479 -29.04 -2.09 12.41
C SER A 479 -28.47 -2.75 13.66
N GLU A 480 -27.57 -3.70 13.50
CA GLU A 480 -26.91 -4.44 14.58
C GLU A 480 -25.42 -4.56 14.25
N ARG A 481 -24.72 -3.42 14.32
CA ARG A 481 -23.30 -3.36 14.01
C ARG A 481 -22.49 -4.15 15.04
N LYS A 482 -21.63 -5.03 14.55
CA LYS A 482 -20.75 -5.91 15.32
C LYS A 482 -19.47 -6.22 14.55
N LEU A 483 -18.55 -6.91 15.19
CA LEU A 483 -17.36 -7.45 14.54
C LEU A 483 -17.69 -8.74 13.77
N ASP A 484 -16.91 -9.02 12.73
CA ASP A 484 -17.08 -10.19 11.85
C ASP A 484 -16.42 -11.47 12.38
N GLY A 485 -15.87 -11.43 13.60
CA GLY A 485 -15.13 -12.53 14.20
C GLY A 485 -14.67 -12.25 15.62
N GLU A 486 -13.87 -13.18 16.15
CA GLU A 486 -13.27 -13.05 17.48
C GLU A 486 -11.95 -12.28 17.40
N TYR A 487 -11.93 -11.10 18.02
CA TYR A 487 -10.77 -10.23 18.10
C TYR A 487 -10.40 -9.97 19.55
N MET A 488 -9.09 -9.88 19.80
CA MET A 488 -8.55 -9.58 21.13
C MET A 488 -8.03 -8.16 21.16
N ARG A 489 -8.67 -7.31 21.99
CA ARG A 489 -8.25 -5.93 22.22
C ARG A 489 -6.80 -5.88 22.70
N ASP A 490 -6.02 -5.03 22.06
CA ASP A 490 -4.66 -4.72 22.45
C ASP A 490 -4.31 -3.27 22.07
N GLU A 491 -4.51 -2.35 23.02
CA GLU A 491 -4.15 -0.94 22.81
C GLU A 491 -2.62 -0.73 22.76
N GLN A 492 -1.82 -1.69 23.23
CA GLN A 492 -0.36 -1.58 23.16
C GLN A 492 0.14 -1.74 21.73
N VAL A 493 -0.52 -2.59 20.92
CA VAL A 493 -0.27 -2.71 19.48
C VAL A 493 -0.41 -1.34 18.80
N GLN A 494 -1.52 -0.64 19.05
CA GLN A 494 -1.76 0.69 18.50
C GLN A 494 -0.71 1.70 18.94
N ALA A 495 -0.39 1.74 20.24
CA ALA A 495 0.63 2.64 20.79
C ALA A 495 2.00 2.40 20.15
N ASN A 496 2.45 1.14 20.11
CA ASN A 496 3.75 0.77 19.55
C ASN A 496 3.85 1.12 18.07
N TYR A 497 2.79 0.87 17.29
CA TYR A 497 2.74 1.17 15.87
C TYR A 497 2.88 2.68 15.62
N ILE A 498 2.05 3.49 16.28
CA ILE A 498 2.09 4.95 16.13
C ILE A 498 3.44 5.51 16.56
N GLY A 499 3.95 5.09 17.72
CA GLY A 499 5.24 5.56 18.23
C GLY A 499 6.41 5.25 17.30
N GLN A 500 6.43 4.05 16.70
CA GLN A 500 7.47 3.66 15.75
C GLN A 500 7.38 4.43 14.42
N LEU A 501 6.17 4.68 13.90
CA LEU A 501 6.03 5.46 12.67
C LEU A 501 6.42 6.92 12.85
N ILE A 502 6.10 7.52 14.00
CA ILE A 502 6.61 8.86 14.36
C ILE A 502 8.15 8.88 14.28
N GLU A 503 8.83 7.89 14.88
CA GLU A 503 10.29 7.75 14.86
C GLU A 503 10.85 7.61 13.43
N VAL A 504 10.16 6.88 12.55
CA VAL A 504 10.49 6.78 11.12
C VAL A 504 10.39 8.14 10.45
N PHE A 505 9.29 8.88 10.66
CA PHE A 505 9.07 10.16 9.98
C PHE A 505 10.05 11.25 10.44
N GLU A 506 10.42 11.27 11.72
CA GLU A 506 11.48 12.13 12.26
C GLU A 506 12.85 11.80 11.63
N THR A 507 13.17 10.51 11.51
CA THR A 507 14.42 10.04 10.91
C THR A 507 14.50 10.39 9.42
N GLU A 508 13.39 10.27 8.70
CA GLU A 508 13.30 10.58 7.26
C GLU A 508 13.07 12.07 6.97
N ASN A 509 13.13 12.94 8.00
CA ASN A 509 12.97 14.39 7.91
C ASN A 509 11.67 14.83 7.21
N VAL A 510 10.58 14.15 7.52
CA VAL A 510 9.25 14.53 7.04
C VAL A 510 8.81 15.84 7.71
N TYR A 511 8.13 16.72 6.98
CA TYR A 511 7.72 18.02 7.50
C TYR A 511 6.62 17.90 8.56
N GLY A 512 5.65 17.02 8.33
CA GLY A 512 4.56 16.78 9.28
C GLY A 512 4.00 15.38 9.20
N ALA A 513 3.36 14.94 10.29
CA ALA A 513 2.66 13.66 10.33
C ALA A 513 1.36 13.78 11.12
N PHE A 514 0.27 13.26 10.55
CA PHE A 514 -1.08 13.39 11.07
C PHE A 514 -1.66 12.02 11.44
N ILE A 515 -1.88 11.84 12.74
CA ILE A 515 -2.47 10.61 13.29
C ILE A 515 -3.95 10.56 12.89
N ASN A 516 -4.36 9.48 12.24
CA ASN A 516 -5.76 9.16 11.99
C ASN A 516 -6.22 8.23 13.11
N GLN A 517 -7.09 8.63 14.03
CA GLN A 517 -7.62 9.98 14.30
C GLN A 517 -7.83 10.18 15.81
N PHE A 518 -8.35 11.34 16.23
CA PHE A 518 -8.65 11.57 17.64
C PHE A 518 -9.72 10.60 18.16
N ILE A 519 -10.93 10.63 17.58
CA ILE A 519 -12.11 9.86 17.99
C ILE A 519 -12.94 9.44 16.78
N GLU A 520 -13.59 8.28 16.86
CA GLU A 520 -14.66 7.84 15.95
C GLU A 520 -15.89 7.44 16.79
N GLU A 521 -16.87 8.33 16.90
CA GLU A 521 -18.01 8.11 17.79
C GLU A 521 -18.96 7.02 17.29
N ASP A 522 -18.98 6.77 15.98
CA ASP A 522 -19.73 5.69 15.35
C ASP A 522 -19.08 4.31 15.54
N HIS A 523 -17.97 4.21 16.27
CA HIS A 523 -17.31 2.97 16.67
C HIS A 523 -17.23 2.89 18.21
N PRO A 524 -18.38 2.76 18.91
CA PRO A 524 -18.40 2.77 20.37
C PRO A 524 -17.69 1.56 20.97
N TYR A 525 -17.13 1.78 22.16
CA TYR A 525 -16.61 0.73 23.03
C TYR A 525 -17.75 -0.10 23.63
N SER A 526 -17.50 -1.40 23.75
CA SER A 526 -18.33 -2.35 24.51
C SER A 526 -17.45 -3.26 25.36
N ASP A 527 -17.94 -3.67 26.53
CA ASP A 527 -17.32 -4.73 27.32
C ASP A 527 -17.54 -6.12 26.69
N GLU A 528 -18.54 -6.24 25.81
CA GLU A 528 -18.77 -7.44 25.01
C GLU A 528 -17.93 -7.40 23.73
N ALA A 529 -16.94 -8.30 23.64
CA ALA A 529 -15.94 -8.28 22.56
C ALA A 529 -16.54 -8.28 21.14
N LEU A 530 -17.66 -8.96 20.92
CA LEU A 530 -18.34 -9.01 19.61
C LEU A 530 -18.91 -7.64 19.19
N TYR A 531 -19.28 -6.80 20.14
CA TYR A 531 -19.89 -5.48 19.91
C TYR A 531 -18.91 -4.32 20.18
N ASP A 532 -17.65 -4.62 20.48
CA ASP A 532 -16.62 -3.62 20.73
C ASP A 532 -16.08 -3.05 19.41
N LEU A 533 -16.91 -2.22 18.75
CA LEU A 533 -16.59 -1.59 17.46
C LEU A 533 -15.38 -0.67 17.53
N ASP A 534 -15.02 -0.16 18.72
CA ASP A 534 -13.81 0.62 18.93
C ASP A 534 -12.52 -0.18 18.60
N MET A 535 -12.55 -1.52 18.63
CA MET A 535 -11.43 -2.31 18.10
C MET A 535 -11.24 -2.09 16.60
N ALA A 536 -12.28 -1.80 15.84
CA ALA A 536 -12.21 -1.49 14.41
C ALA A 536 -11.91 -0.01 14.13
N SER A 537 -11.81 0.83 15.16
CA SER A 537 -11.54 2.26 15.04
C SER A 537 -10.04 2.56 14.94
N LEU A 538 -9.67 3.61 14.20
CA LEU A 538 -8.33 4.19 14.23
C LEU A 538 -8.17 5.26 15.33
N GLY A 539 -9.25 5.60 16.04
CA GLY A 539 -9.26 6.57 17.14
C GLY A 539 -8.24 6.25 18.23
N ILE A 540 -7.60 7.28 18.79
CA ILE A 540 -6.68 7.16 19.95
C ILE A 540 -7.40 7.31 21.30
N VAL A 541 -8.67 7.67 21.27
CA VAL A 541 -9.60 7.57 22.41
C VAL A 541 -10.75 6.64 22.03
N LYS A 542 -11.31 5.95 23.02
CA LYS A 542 -12.49 5.11 22.82
C LYS A 542 -13.76 5.88 23.16
N ALA A 543 -14.70 5.91 22.22
CA ALA A 543 -16.00 6.52 22.43
C ALA A 543 -16.83 5.65 23.39
N CYS A 544 -17.39 6.24 24.44
CA CYS A 544 -18.10 5.50 25.47
C CYS A 544 -19.50 6.10 25.72
N PRO A 545 -20.50 5.73 24.88
CA PRO A 545 -21.85 6.29 24.94
C PRO A 545 -22.54 6.10 26.30
N GLN A 546 -22.18 5.03 27.02
CA GLN A 546 -22.78 4.67 28.31
C GLN A 546 -22.08 5.34 29.52
N THR A 547 -21.00 6.10 29.32
CA THR A 547 -20.29 6.69 30.45
C THR A 547 -20.98 7.93 31.00
N THR A 548 -20.99 8.05 32.33
CA THR A 548 -21.38 9.27 33.06
C THR A 548 -20.27 10.32 33.09
N LYS A 549 -19.14 10.06 32.43
CA LYS A 549 -18.03 11.01 32.34
C LYS A 549 -18.43 12.17 31.44
N GLU A 550 -18.13 13.40 31.87
CA GLU A 550 -18.48 14.63 31.16
C GLU A 550 -18.06 14.63 29.67
N ARG A 551 -16.92 13.98 29.35
CA ARG A 551 -16.32 13.99 28.00
C ARG A 551 -16.81 12.89 27.05
N GLY A 552 -17.48 11.86 27.53
CA GLY A 552 -18.00 10.77 26.68
C GLY A 552 -16.96 9.84 26.03
N TRP A 553 -15.67 9.96 26.35
CA TRP A 553 -14.60 9.07 25.87
C TRP A 553 -13.53 8.78 26.94
N ILE A 554 -12.72 7.74 26.70
CA ILE A 554 -11.58 7.35 27.55
C ILE A 554 -10.31 7.25 26.70
N ALA A 555 -9.18 7.77 27.19
CA ALA A 555 -7.89 7.69 26.48
C ALA A 555 -7.42 6.23 26.35
N LYS A 556 -6.99 5.84 25.14
CA LYS A 556 -6.29 4.56 24.90
C LYS A 556 -4.80 4.70 25.24
N LYS A 557 -4.07 3.59 25.31
CA LYS A 557 -2.60 3.61 25.45
C LYS A 557 -1.88 4.47 24.39
N ALA A 558 -2.38 4.51 23.16
CA ALA A 558 -1.83 5.33 22.08
C ALA A 558 -1.82 6.83 22.41
N PHE A 559 -2.87 7.33 23.08
CA PHE A 559 -2.93 8.73 23.53
C PHE A 559 -1.72 9.09 24.41
N TYR A 560 -1.40 8.23 25.39
CA TYR A 560 -0.28 8.47 26.30
C TYR A 560 1.08 8.34 25.61
N GLU A 561 1.23 7.40 24.68
CA GLU A 561 2.45 7.28 23.88
C GLU A 561 2.72 8.55 23.05
N ILE A 562 1.69 9.08 22.38
CA ILE A 562 1.77 10.32 21.61
C ILE A 562 2.13 11.49 22.53
N ALA A 563 1.41 11.67 23.64
CA ALA A 563 1.66 12.73 24.61
C ALA A 563 3.11 12.70 25.11
N ASN A 564 3.59 11.51 25.51
CA ASN A 564 4.95 11.33 26.01
C ASN A 564 5.99 11.71 24.95
N ARG A 565 5.83 11.28 23.70
CA ARG A 565 6.76 11.62 22.61
C ARG A 565 6.75 13.11 22.31
N TYR A 566 5.57 13.68 22.08
CA TYR A 566 5.47 15.07 21.67
C TYR A 566 5.83 16.06 22.79
N SER A 567 5.80 15.62 24.06
CA SER A 567 6.25 16.44 25.21
C SER A 567 7.76 16.72 25.17
N GLN A 568 8.57 15.80 24.64
CA GLN A 568 10.03 15.89 24.62
C GLN A 568 10.51 17.05 23.74
N TYR A 569 9.68 17.50 22.81
CA TYR A 569 10.00 18.63 21.95
C TYR A 569 9.87 20.00 22.62
N LYS A 570 9.19 20.09 23.77
CA LYS A 570 9.14 21.32 24.56
C LYS A 570 10.44 21.56 25.34
N SER A 571 11.25 20.52 25.56
CA SER A 571 12.53 20.59 26.29
C SER A 571 13.75 20.91 25.39
N SER A 572 13.57 21.01 24.07
CA SER A 572 14.65 21.21 23.09
C SER A 572 14.65 22.59 22.43
N GLN A 573 13.74 23.49 22.82
CA GLN A 573 13.74 24.93 22.51
C GLN A 573 14.09 25.69 23.78
#